data_AF-A0A822F8X8-F1
#
_entry.id   AF-A0A822F8X8-F1
#
_cell.length_a   1.000
_cell.length_b   1.000
_cell.length_c   1.000
_cell.angle_alpha   90.00
_cell.angle_beta   90.00
_cell.angle_gamma   90.00
#
_symmetry.space_group_name_H-M   'P 1'
#
loop_
_entity.id
_entity.type
_entity.pdbx_description
1 polymer ?
#
loop_
_entity_poly.entity_id
_entity_poly.type
_entity_poly.pdbx_seq_one_letter_code
_entity_poly.pdbx_strand_id
1 'polypeptide(L)' 'DKKVEALSDEYIIELAKLAKRVEKSYNNQPLDLEWGFTNGKLYILQARPITTLFPIPKPAHGQSGLRCMISFGTAQGFLE' A
#
# COMPACT_ATOMS: atom_id res chain seq x y z
N ASP A 1 23.29 1.07 10.65
CA ASP A 1 22.79 -0.23 11.15
C ASP A 1 21.33 -0.51 10.83
N LYS A 2 21.01 -0.76 9.55
CA LYS A 2 19.69 -1.21 9.08
C LYS A 2 19.86 -2.45 8.21
N LYS A 3 19.84 -3.64 8.81
CA LYS A 3 19.96 -4.92 8.07
C LYS A 3 19.07 -6.05 8.60
N VAL A 4 18.21 -5.79 9.57
CA VAL A 4 17.26 -6.79 10.05
C VAL A 4 15.88 -6.40 9.57
N GLU A 5 15.23 -7.31 8.85
CA GLU A 5 13.86 -7.16 8.37
C GLU A 5 12.89 -7.17 9.55
N ALA A 6 11.85 -6.33 9.50
CA ALA A 6 10.87 -6.23 10.58
C ALA A 6 9.93 -7.45 10.66
N LEU A 7 9.78 -8.18 9.57
CA LEU A 7 8.98 -9.40 9.42
C LEU A 7 9.75 -10.38 8.55
N SER A 8 9.52 -11.68 8.73
CA SER A 8 10.00 -12.69 7.76
C SER A 8 9.21 -12.58 6.45
N ASP A 9 9.79 -13.12 5.37
CA ASP A 9 9.13 -13.24 4.06
C ASP A 9 7.73 -13.84 4.13
N GLU A 10 7.54 -14.84 4.99
CA GLU A 10 6.26 -15.50 5.21
C GLU A 10 5.18 -14.51 5.70
N TYR A 11 5.51 -13.69 6.70
CA TYR A 11 4.60 -12.68 7.24
C TYR A 11 4.44 -11.48 6.31
N ILE A 12 5.45 -11.14 5.50
CA ILE A 12 5.34 -10.12 4.45
C ILE A 12 4.30 -10.55 3.41
N ILE A 13 4.36 -11.81 2.97
CA ILE A 13 3.39 -12.38 2.02
C ILE A 13 1.99 -12.43 2.65
N GLU A 14 1.88 -12.80 3.93
CA GLU A 14 0.61 -12.82 4.65
C GLU A 14 -0.01 -11.42 4.77
N LEU A 15 0.80 -10.41 5.15
CA LEU A 15 0.38 -9.02 5.24
C LEU A 15 -0.10 -8.50 3.89
N ALA A 16 0.62 -8.79 2.80
CA ALA A 16 0.20 -8.39 1.45
C ALA A 16 -1.13 -9.04 1.05
N LYS A 17 -1.35 -10.32 1.39
CA LYS A 17 -2.64 -11.01 1.17
C LYS A 17 -3.76 -10.39 2.00
N LEU A 18 -3.48 -10.05 3.26
CA LEU A 18 -4.44 -9.37 4.15
C LEU A 18 -4.83 -8.01 3.58
N ALA A 19 -3.86 -7.18 3.20
CA ALA A 19 -4.08 -5.87 2.60
C ALA A 19 -5.00 -5.96 1.36
N LYS A 20 -4.74 -6.92 0.45
CA LYS A 20 -5.60 -7.15 -0.72
C LYS A 20 -7.02 -7.58 -0.37
N ARG A 21 -7.21 -8.32 0.74
CA ARG A 21 -8.57 -8.66 1.20
C ARG A 21 -9.30 -7.43 1.72
N VAL A 22 -8.62 -6.59 2.49
CA VAL A 22 -9.20 -5.33 2.98
C VAL A 22 -9.56 -4.42 1.81
N GLU A 23 -8.66 -4.22 0.85
CA GLU A 23 -8.92 -3.41 -0.36
C GLU A 23 -10.20 -3.86 -1.10
N LYS A 24 -10.40 -5.18 -1.27
CA LYS A 24 -11.62 -5.73 -1.89
C LYS A 24 -12.89 -5.38 -1.12
N SER A 25 -12.83 -5.38 0.21
CA SER A 25 -13.96 -4.98 1.07
C SER A 25 -14.30 -3.49 0.96
N TYR A 26 -13.37 -2.66 0.47
CA TYR A 26 -13.53 -1.23 0.24
C TYR A 26 -13.65 -0.90 -1.25
N ASN A 27 -14.44 -1.68 -2.00
CA ASN A 27 -14.72 -1.45 -3.42
C ASN A 27 -13.48 -1.41 -4.33
N ASN A 28 -12.41 -2.11 -3.96
CA ASN A 28 -11.14 -2.15 -4.69
C ASN A 28 -10.46 -0.77 -4.85
N GLN A 29 -10.68 0.15 -3.90
CA GLN A 29 -9.98 1.43 -3.88
C GLN A 29 -8.64 1.33 -3.11
N PRO A 30 -7.58 2.04 -3.52
CA PRO A 30 -6.32 2.05 -2.77
C PRO A 30 -6.52 2.50 -1.33
N LEU A 31 -5.97 1.73 -0.39
CA LEU A 31 -6.05 2.01 1.03
C LEU A 31 -4.67 2.26 1.63
N ASP A 32 -4.63 3.19 2.57
CA ASP A 32 -3.57 3.30 3.57
C ASP A 32 -4.00 2.50 4.81
N LEU A 33 -3.16 1.59 5.26
CA LEU A 33 -3.45 0.61 6.32
C LEU A 33 -2.44 0.75 7.46
N GLU A 34 -2.95 0.93 8.67
CA GLU A 34 -2.15 0.75 9.88
C GLU A 34 -2.38 -0.67 10.42
N TRP A 35 -1.30 -1.34 10.76
CA TRP A 35 -1.32 -2.73 11.21
C TRP A 35 -0.35 -2.96 12.36
N GLY A 36 -0.65 -3.99 13.14
CA GLY A 36 0.18 -4.46 14.24
C GLY A 36 0.49 -5.94 14.09
N PHE A 37 1.61 -6.37 14.68
CA PHE A 37 2.03 -7.77 14.71
C PHE A 37 2.38 -8.17 16.13
N THR A 38 1.72 -9.20 16.66
CA THR A 38 2.01 -9.74 17.99
C THR A 38 1.68 -11.22 18.04
N ASN A 39 2.51 -12.00 18.73
CA ASN A 39 2.32 -13.44 18.92
C ASN A 39 2.05 -14.21 17.62
N GLY A 40 2.80 -13.89 16.55
CA GLY A 40 2.63 -14.56 15.25
C GLY A 40 1.35 -14.20 14.50
N LYS A 41 0.67 -13.11 14.88
CA LYS A 41 -0.61 -12.71 14.28
C LYS A 41 -0.63 -11.25 13.87
N LEU A 42 -1.17 -11.01 12.68
CA LEU A 42 -1.39 -9.69 12.10
C LEU A 42 -2.77 -9.14 12.46
N TYR A 43 -2.82 -7.84 12.74
CA TYR A 43 -4.03 -7.09 13.06
C TYR A 43 -4.10 -5.83 12.21
N ILE A 44 -5.27 -5.50 11.67
CA ILE A 44 -5.53 -4.20 11.05
C ILE A 44 -6.09 -3.28 12.13
N LEU A 45 -5.42 -2.16 12.36
CA LEU A 45 -5.79 -1.16 13.35
C LEU A 45 -6.59 -0.03 12.70
N GLN A 46 -6.23 0.35 11.47
CA GLN A 46 -6.92 1.37 10.70
C GLN A 46 -6.88 1.06 9.20
N ALA A 47 -7.94 1.44 8.49
CA ALA A 47 -8.00 1.40 7.04
C ALA A 47 -8.65 2.69 6.52
N ARG A 48 -7.94 3.46 5.69
CA ARG A 48 -8.44 4.72 5.12
C ARG A 48 -8.19 4.78 3.61
N PRO A 49 -9.14 5.30 2.80
CA PRO A 49 -8.91 5.50 1.37
C PRO A 49 -7.79 6.51 1.11
N ILE A 50 -6.94 6.23 0.11
CA ILE A 50 -5.95 7.19 -0.39
C ILE A 50 -6.64 8.15 -1.36
N THR A 51 -6.86 9.40 -0.95
CA THR A 51 -7.59 10.40 -1.74
C THR A 51 -6.70 11.27 -2.63
N THR A 52 -5.38 11.26 -2.40
CA THR A 52 -4.41 12.07 -3.16
C THR A 52 -4.07 11.50 -4.53
N LEU A 53 -4.51 10.28 -4.86
CA LEU A 53 -4.28 9.62 -6.14
C LEU A 53 -5.34 9.96 -7.20
N PHE A 54 -6.21 10.94 -6.96
CA PHE A 54 -7.36 11.19 -7.84
C PHE A 54 -7.03 12.10 -9.05
N PRO A 55 -7.50 11.77 -10.26
CA PRO A 55 -8.05 10.48 -10.66
C PRO A 55 -6.91 9.48 -10.90
N ILE A 56 -7.10 8.21 -10.49
CA ILE A 56 -6.15 7.15 -10.80
C ILE A 56 -6.10 7.04 -12.33
N PRO A 57 -4.94 7.26 -12.98
CA PRO A 57 -4.88 7.21 -14.42
C PRO A 57 -5.27 5.82 -14.91
N LYS A 58 -6.27 5.78 -15.80
CA LYS A 58 -6.67 4.54 -16.46
C LYS A 58 -5.50 4.07 -17.34
N PRO A 59 -5.22 2.76 -17.40
CA PRO A 59 -4.23 2.26 -18.34
C PRO A 59 -4.58 2.72 -19.75
N ALA A 60 -3.61 3.31 -20.46
CA ALA A 60 -3.76 3.55 -21.88
C ALA A 60 -3.91 2.19 -22.59
N HIS A 61 -5.03 2.03 -23.31
CA HIS A 61 -5.26 0.98 -24.31
C HIS A 61 -4.79 -0.43 -23.96
N GLY A 62 -5.32 -1.04 -22.89
CA GLY A 62 -5.22 -2.48 -22.68
C GLY A 62 -3.81 -3.06 -22.50
N GLN A 63 -2.80 -2.23 -22.25
CA GLN A 63 -1.43 -2.70 -22.06
C GLN A 63 -1.27 -3.35 -20.67
N SER A 64 -0.83 -4.61 -20.66
CA SER A 64 -0.37 -5.32 -19.48
C SER A 64 1.15 -5.09 -19.30
N GLY A 65 1.58 -4.67 -18.11
CA GLY A 65 2.99 -4.40 -17.82
C GLY A 65 3.22 -3.74 -16.46
N LEU A 66 4.48 -3.71 -16.01
CA LEU A 66 4.90 -2.99 -14.80
C LEU A 66 4.64 -1.48 -15.00
N ARG A 67 3.98 -0.84 -14.02
CA ARG A 67 3.68 0.59 -14.06
C ARG A 67 4.34 1.29 -12.87
N CYS A 68 5.03 2.38 -13.16
CA CYS A 68 5.57 3.29 -12.15
C CYS A 68 4.74 4.58 -12.17
N MET A 69 4.27 5.03 -11.00
CA MET A 69 3.53 6.28 -10.84
C MET A 69 4.42 7.27 -10.11
N ILE A 70 4.61 8.48 -10.67
CA ILE A 70 5.42 9.55 -10.07
C ILE A 70 4.48 10.67 -9.64
N SER A 71 4.58 11.09 -8.38
CA SER A 71 3.84 12.24 -7.84
C SER A 71 4.78 13.44 -7.72
N PHE A 72 4.43 14.56 -8.36
CA PHE A 72 5.19 15.82 -8.26
C PHE A 72 4.77 16.68 -7.04
N GLY A 73 3.66 16.35 -6.37
CA GLY A 73 3.14 17.12 -5.23
C GLY A 73 3.95 16.98 -3.94
N THR A 74 4.85 15.99 -3.84
CA THR A 74 5.76 15.83 -2.69
C THR A 74 6.92 16.84 -2.70
N ALA A 75 7.11 17.63 -3.77
CA ALA A 75 8.20 18.59 -3.87
C ALA A 75 8.12 19.73 -2.84
N GLN A 76 6.93 20.07 -2.33
CA GLN A 76 6.78 21.16 -1.36
C GLN A 76 7.38 20.82 0.01
N GLY A 77 7.56 19.54 0.36
CA GLY A 77 8.24 19.12 1.60
C GLY A 77 9.76 18.88 1.45
N PHE A 78 10.33 19.06 0.25
CA PHE A 78 11.75 18.85 -0.06
C PHE A 78 12.52 20.15 -0.32
N LEU A 79 11.83 21.28 -0.44
CA LEU A 79 12.40 22.59 -0.76
C LEU A 79 12.45 23.56 0.43
N GLU A 80 12.22 23.06 1.64
CA GLU A 80 12.58 23.74 2.90
C GLU A 80 13.87 23.17 3.50
#